data_AF-A0A1S1LKP2-F1
#
_entry.id   AF-A0A1S1LKP2-F1
#
_cell.length_a   1.000
_cell.length_b   1.000
_cell.length_c   1.000
_cell.angle_alpha   90.00
_cell.angle_beta   90.00
_cell.angle_gamma   90.00
#
_symmetry.space_group_name_H-M   'P 1'
#
loop_
_entity.id
_entity.type
_entity.pdbx_description
1 polymer ?
#
loop_
_entity_poly.entity_id
_entity_poly.type
_entity_poly.pdbx_seq_one_letter_code
_entity_poly.pdbx_strand_id
1 'polypeptide(L)'
;MANVHGADALTRSQIEAWDVEHLDAAATYWSSTATQWEEHFTAIHEGTRRPGGTVWEGPAADAAADRTFGDLVNVRRAAEGLHHAASAARHGAADLTWAKDQALAAITEAEQAQFAVAQDLSVTDPTMTVLMRGWQARQTQAQQFSAEISSRTHTLAAIDKDIADKITAALTPVRELQFEESTDAAAVPASLRSIPPTGIVWCRDHPTGGYMCRELLPNGTISIFPSPTDISGHWPD
;
A
#
# COMPACT_ATOMS: atom_id res chain seq x y z
N MET A 1 -21.71 28.14 3.31
CA MET A 1 -21.97 28.46 4.72
C MET A 1 -21.57 27.24 5.53
N ALA A 2 -20.42 27.31 6.18
CA ALA A 2 -19.82 26.21 6.93
C ALA A 2 -20.41 26.19 8.34
N ASN A 3 -21.12 25.11 8.69
CA ASN A 3 -21.51 24.85 10.08
C ASN A 3 -20.32 24.22 10.79
N VAL A 4 -19.53 25.09 11.42
CA VAL A 4 -18.50 24.72 12.40
C VAL A 4 -19.20 24.56 13.73
N HIS A 5 -19.75 23.37 14.01
CA HIS A 5 -20.04 22.82 15.35
C HIS A 5 -20.44 21.34 15.16
N GLY A 6 -19.49 20.38 15.27
CA GLY A 6 -19.84 18.95 15.25
C GLY A 6 -18.85 17.96 14.62
N ALA A 7 -17.58 18.33 14.38
CA ALA A 7 -16.59 17.37 13.88
C ALA A 7 -16.09 16.35 14.93
N ASP A 8 -16.47 16.51 16.21
CA ASP A 8 -15.89 15.76 17.35
C ASP A 8 -16.88 14.84 18.09
N ALA A 9 -18.17 14.85 17.73
CA ALA A 9 -19.17 14.03 18.42
C ALA A 9 -19.84 13.07 17.43
N LEU A 10 -19.55 11.77 17.60
CA LEU A 10 -20.23 10.72 16.84
C LEU A 10 -21.71 10.68 17.24
N THR A 11 -22.54 10.51 16.24
CA THR A 11 -23.98 10.27 16.41
C THR A 11 -24.28 8.78 16.46
N ARG A 12 -25.44 8.41 17.00
CA ARG A 12 -25.90 7.01 17.06
C ARG A 12 -25.80 6.32 15.70
N SER A 13 -26.36 6.93 14.65
CA SER A 13 -26.34 6.31 13.33
C SER A 13 -24.92 6.17 12.75
N GLN A 14 -23.98 7.06 13.12
CA GLN A 14 -22.59 6.92 12.71
C GLN A 14 -21.92 5.73 13.40
N ILE A 15 -22.21 5.48 14.67
CA ILE A 15 -21.71 4.30 15.40
C ILE A 15 -22.31 3.03 14.80
N GLU A 16 -23.63 2.99 14.56
CA GLU A 16 -24.32 1.84 13.99
C GLU A 16 -23.78 1.48 12.59
N ALA A 17 -23.57 2.49 11.75
CA ALA A 17 -23.05 2.34 10.39
C ALA A 17 -21.51 2.22 10.33
N TRP A 18 -20.81 2.22 11.46
CA TRP A 18 -19.34 2.15 11.47
C TRP A 18 -18.87 0.84 10.85
N ASP A 19 -18.05 0.93 9.81
CA ASP A 19 -17.58 -0.20 9.02
C ASP A 19 -16.04 -0.25 9.00
N VAL A 20 -15.51 -1.47 9.05
CA VAL A 20 -14.07 -1.78 9.08
C VAL A 20 -13.62 -2.60 7.87
N GLU A 21 -14.53 -2.99 6.97
CA GLU A 21 -14.22 -3.85 5.81
C GLU A 21 -13.10 -3.25 4.93
N HIS A 22 -13.06 -1.92 4.83
CA HIS A 22 -12.02 -1.19 4.11
C HIS A 22 -10.61 -1.43 4.68
N LEU A 23 -10.46 -1.65 5.99
CA LEU A 23 -9.18 -1.94 6.63
C LEU A 23 -8.70 -3.37 6.29
N ASP A 24 -9.61 -4.34 6.29
CA ASP A 24 -9.29 -5.72 5.90
C ASP A 24 -8.90 -5.83 4.43
N ALA A 25 -9.62 -5.11 3.56
CA ALA A 25 -9.31 -4.99 2.15
C ALA A 25 -7.92 -4.35 1.94
N ALA A 26 -7.65 -3.23 2.63
CA ALA A 26 -6.37 -2.55 2.57
C ALA A 26 -5.21 -3.44 3.06
N ALA A 27 -5.41 -4.17 4.15
CA ALA A 27 -4.39 -5.07 4.67
C ALA A 27 -4.04 -6.21 3.72
N THR A 28 -5.05 -6.80 3.08
CA THR A 28 -4.85 -7.83 2.06
C THR A 28 -4.09 -7.26 0.87
N TYR A 29 -4.49 -6.08 0.40
CA TYR A 29 -3.85 -5.42 -0.73
C TYR A 29 -2.38 -5.07 -0.46
N TRP A 30 -2.07 -4.42 0.67
CA TRP A 30 -0.70 -4.04 1.01
C TRP A 30 0.21 -5.24 1.22
N SER A 31 -0.27 -6.28 1.92
CA SER A 31 0.51 -7.51 2.12
C SER A 31 0.82 -8.20 0.78
N SER A 32 -0.15 -8.28 -0.14
CA SER A 32 0.07 -8.87 -1.46
C SER A 32 1.01 -8.03 -2.32
N THR A 33 0.90 -6.70 -2.24
CA THR A 33 1.77 -5.78 -2.97
C THR A 33 3.22 -5.89 -2.50
N ALA A 34 3.44 -5.96 -1.19
CA ALA A 34 4.77 -6.14 -0.59
C ALA A 34 5.47 -7.40 -1.11
N THR A 35 4.78 -8.55 -1.05
CA THR A 35 5.32 -9.82 -1.55
C THR A 35 5.66 -9.75 -3.04
N GLN A 36 4.77 -9.21 -3.87
CA GLN A 36 5.04 -9.05 -5.31
C GLN A 36 6.25 -8.16 -5.60
N TRP A 37 6.41 -7.06 -4.86
CA TRP A 37 7.55 -6.17 -5.02
C TRP A 37 8.87 -6.86 -4.67
N GLU A 38 8.91 -7.58 -3.55
CA GLU A 38 10.10 -8.33 -3.15
C GLU A 38 10.47 -9.43 -4.15
N GLU A 39 9.47 -10.18 -4.64
CA GLU A 39 9.66 -11.22 -5.64
C GLU A 39 10.21 -10.64 -6.95
N HIS A 40 9.58 -9.59 -7.47
CA HIS A 40 9.98 -8.98 -8.74
C HIS A 40 11.38 -8.36 -8.67
N PHE A 41 11.70 -7.61 -7.61
CA PHE A 41 13.03 -7.00 -7.50
C PHE A 41 14.13 -8.02 -7.20
N THR A 42 13.80 -9.11 -6.50
CA THR A 42 14.74 -10.24 -6.35
C THR A 42 15.02 -10.88 -7.70
N ALA A 43 13.99 -11.14 -8.50
CA ALA A 43 14.14 -11.70 -9.85
C ALA A 43 14.93 -10.77 -10.80
N ILE A 44 14.73 -9.45 -10.71
CA ILE A 44 15.50 -8.45 -11.48
C ILE A 44 16.97 -8.50 -11.09
N HIS A 45 17.29 -8.50 -9.79
CA HIS A 45 18.67 -8.56 -9.33
C HIS A 45 19.37 -9.86 -9.75
N GLU A 46 18.70 -11.00 -9.59
CA GLU A 46 19.23 -12.31 -10.01
C GLU A 46 19.39 -12.42 -11.53
N GLY A 47 18.40 -11.95 -12.29
CA GLY A 47 18.43 -11.92 -13.75
C GLY A 47 19.53 -11.03 -14.31
N THR A 48 19.88 -9.94 -13.62
CA THR A 48 20.96 -9.03 -14.02
C THR A 48 22.33 -9.72 -14.02
N ARG A 49 22.55 -10.71 -13.16
CA ARG A 49 23.81 -11.49 -13.13
C ARG A 49 23.92 -12.48 -14.29
N ARG A 50 22.80 -12.85 -14.91
CA ARG A 50 22.72 -13.88 -15.96
C ARG A 50 21.74 -13.49 -17.08
N PRO A 51 21.97 -12.38 -17.79
CA PRO A 51 21.09 -11.97 -18.89
C PRO A 51 21.06 -13.07 -19.95
N GLY A 52 19.86 -13.49 -20.36
CA GLY A 52 19.68 -14.58 -21.32
C GLY A 52 20.10 -15.97 -20.83
N GLY A 53 20.36 -16.14 -19.52
CA GLY A 53 20.77 -17.41 -18.91
C GLY A 53 22.28 -17.65 -18.88
N THR A 54 23.08 -16.77 -19.49
CA THR A 54 24.54 -16.82 -19.48
C THR A 54 25.11 -15.86 -18.44
N VAL A 55 26.11 -16.29 -17.67
CA VAL A 55 26.78 -15.41 -16.69
C VAL A 55 27.38 -14.22 -17.42
N TRP A 56 27.05 -13.02 -16.95
CA TRP A 56 27.65 -11.78 -17.42
C TRP A 56 28.70 -11.31 -16.41
N GLU A 57 29.91 -11.05 -16.88
CA GLU A 57 31.07 -10.74 -16.04
C GLU A 57 31.76 -9.45 -16.49
N GLY A 58 32.60 -8.91 -15.61
CA GLY A 58 33.41 -7.72 -15.83
C GLY A 58 32.79 -6.45 -15.22
N PRO A 59 33.49 -5.30 -15.31
CA PRO A 59 33.14 -4.10 -14.56
C PRO A 59 31.73 -3.57 -14.81
N ALA A 60 31.19 -3.76 -16.01
CA ALA A 60 29.82 -3.36 -16.35
C ALA A 60 28.77 -4.28 -15.68
N ALA A 61 29.07 -5.58 -15.55
CA ALA A 61 28.21 -6.53 -14.85
C ALA A 61 28.18 -6.23 -13.34
N ASP A 62 29.34 -5.91 -12.76
CA ASP A 62 29.45 -5.52 -11.35
C ASP A 62 28.65 -4.24 -11.06
N ALA A 63 28.80 -3.21 -11.90
CA ALA A 63 28.05 -1.96 -11.76
C ALA A 63 26.52 -2.18 -11.88
N ALA A 64 26.07 -3.05 -12.78
CA ALA A 64 24.65 -3.39 -12.92
C ALA A 64 24.13 -4.21 -11.72
N ALA A 65 24.93 -5.15 -11.21
CA ALA A 65 24.59 -5.93 -10.03
C ALA A 65 24.48 -5.03 -8.78
N ASP A 66 25.41 -4.09 -8.59
CA ASP A 66 25.39 -3.14 -7.47
C ASP A 66 24.17 -2.22 -7.53
N ARG A 67 23.86 -1.69 -8.72
CA ARG A 67 22.68 -0.84 -8.92
C ARG A 67 21.38 -1.58 -8.58
N THR A 68 21.18 -2.75 -9.16
CA THR A 68 19.96 -3.54 -8.92
C THR A 68 19.87 -4.06 -7.49
N PHE A 69 20.99 -4.29 -6.82
CA PHE A 69 21.01 -4.60 -5.39
C PHE A 69 20.56 -3.39 -4.56
N GLY A 70 21.04 -2.18 -4.87
CA GLY A 70 20.58 -0.94 -4.24
C GLY A 70 19.07 -0.73 -4.39
N ASP A 71 18.55 -0.92 -5.61
CA ASP A 71 17.11 -0.84 -5.89
C ASP A 71 16.31 -1.88 -5.08
N LEU A 72 16.79 -3.13 -5.01
CA LEU A 72 16.19 -4.19 -4.21
C LEU A 72 16.16 -3.84 -2.71
N VAL A 73 17.23 -3.26 -2.16
CA VAL A 73 17.27 -2.83 -0.76
C VAL A 73 16.24 -1.74 -0.48
N ASN A 74 16.11 -0.76 -1.38
CA ASN A 74 15.12 0.31 -1.25
C ASN A 74 13.69 -0.24 -1.30
N VAL A 75 13.41 -1.18 -2.22
CA VAL A 75 12.10 -1.80 -2.34
C VAL A 75 11.75 -2.66 -1.13
N ARG A 76 12.69 -3.44 -0.59
CA ARG A 76 12.46 -4.23 0.63
C ARG A 76 12.09 -3.33 1.82
N ARG A 77 12.71 -2.15 1.95
CA ARG A 77 12.31 -1.18 2.98
C ARG A 77 10.87 -0.70 2.78
N ALA A 78 10.47 -0.42 1.53
CA ALA A 78 9.10 -0.01 1.24
C ALA A 78 8.08 -1.14 1.44
N ALA A 79 8.44 -2.37 1.07
CA ALA A 79 7.64 -3.58 1.28
C ALA A 79 7.42 -3.87 2.77
N GLU A 80 8.44 -3.70 3.61
CA GLU A 80 8.27 -3.79 5.07
C GLU A 80 7.27 -2.76 5.60
N GLY A 81 7.33 -1.52 5.09
CA GLY A 81 6.34 -0.48 5.39
C GLY A 81 4.90 -0.90 5.04
N LEU A 82 4.72 -1.54 3.89
CA LEU A 82 3.42 -2.11 3.48
C LEU A 82 2.97 -3.26 4.40
N HIS A 83 3.88 -4.14 4.83
CA HIS A 83 3.57 -5.20 5.80
C HIS A 83 3.17 -4.63 7.17
N HIS A 84 3.87 -3.60 7.66
CA HIS A 84 3.50 -2.90 8.88
C HIS A 84 2.13 -2.22 8.76
N ALA A 85 1.85 -1.55 7.64
CA ALA A 85 0.54 -0.94 7.38
C ALA A 85 -0.58 -2.00 7.36
N ALA A 86 -0.33 -3.15 6.73
CA ALA A 86 -1.27 -4.26 6.70
C ALA A 86 -1.54 -4.83 8.09
N SER A 87 -0.49 -4.98 8.92
CA SER A 87 -0.64 -5.41 10.30
C SER A 87 -1.46 -4.40 11.12
N ALA A 88 -1.16 -3.11 11.01
CA ALA A 88 -1.89 -2.05 11.71
C ALA A 88 -3.37 -2.04 11.31
N ALA A 89 -3.69 -2.22 10.02
CA ALA A 89 -5.07 -2.26 9.55
C ALA A 89 -5.84 -3.49 10.06
N ARG A 90 -5.26 -4.71 10.05
CA ARG A 90 -5.93 -5.92 10.58
C ARG A 90 -6.22 -5.84 12.08
N HIS A 91 -5.21 -5.47 12.86
CA HIS A 91 -5.40 -5.32 14.30
C HIS A 91 -6.37 -4.16 14.60
N GLY A 92 -6.24 -3.05 13.86
CA GLY A 92 -7.13 -1.91 13.96
C GLY A 92 -8.59 -2.23 13.65
N ALA A 93 -8.86 -3.08 12.65
CA ALA A 93 -10.22 -3.52 12.33
C ALA A 93 -10.85 -4.30 13.50
N ALA A 94 -10.08 -5.18 14.14
CA ALA A 94 -10.52 -5.91 15.33
C ALA A 94 -10.77 -4.98 16.53
N ASP A 95 -9.85 -4.04 16.79
CA ASP A 95 -9.96 -3.07 17.88
C ASP A 95 -11.15 -2.12 17.70
N LEU A 96 -11.40 -1.66 16.46
CA LEU A 96 -12.56 -0.82 16.11
C LEU A 96 -13.87 -1.59 16.24
N THR A 97 -13.91 -2.84 15.80
CA THR A 97 -15.09 -3.69 15.96
C THR A 97 -15.43 -3.86 17.44
N TRP A 98 -14.43 -4.16 18.27
CA TRP A 98 -14.62 -4.24 19.71
C TRP A 98 -15.11 -2.92 20.32
N ALA A 99 -14.50 -1.79 19.96
CA ALA A 99 -14.87 -0.48 20.48
C ALA A 99 -16.30 -0.06 20.06
N LYS A 100 -16.69 -0.37 18.82
CA LYS A 100 -18.05 -0.20 18.31
C LYS A 100 -19.04 -1.01 19.15
N ASP A 101 -18.75 -2.30 19.37
CA ASP A 101 -19.61 -3.17 20.16
C ASP A 101 -19.77 -2.67 21.59
N GLN A 102 -18.70 -2.15 22.20
CA GLN A 102 -18.76 -1.53 23.53
C GLN A 102 -19.69 -0.31 23.55
N ALA A 103 -19.63 0.57 22.55
CA ALA A 103 -20.50 1.74 22.47
C ALA A 103 -21.97 1.33 22.27
N LEU A 104 -22.24 0.37 21.37
CA LEU A 104 -23.59 -0.15 21.13
C LEU A 104 -24.16 -0.90 22.34
N ALA A 105 -23.32 -1.61 23.09
CA ALA A 105 -23.73 -2.28 24.33
C ALA A 105 -24.21 -1.26 25.38
N ALA A 106 -23.47 -0.16 25.60
CA ALA A 106 -23.88 0.88 26.55
C ALA A 106 -25.18 1.58 26.15
N ILE A 107 -25.41 1.79 24.85
CA ILE A 107 -26.70 2.29 24.34
C ILE A 107 -27.81 1.30 24.67
N THR A 108 -27.59 0.02 24.37
CA THR A 108 -28.55 -1.06 24.61
C THR A 108 -28.88 -1.20 26.10
N GLU A 109 -27.89 -1.10 26.99
CA GLU A 109 -28.07 -1.16 28.44
C GLU A 109 -28.93 0.01 28.97
N ALA A 110 -28.70 1.22 28.46
CA ALA A 110 -29.53 2.37 28.80
C ALA A 110 -30.99 2.18 28.34
N GLU A 111 -31.20 1.66 27.12
CA GLU A 111 -32.53 1.36 26.59
C GLU A 111 -33.24 0.25 27.37
N GLN A 112 -32.51 -0.80 27.77
CA GLN A 112 -33.04 -1.86 28.64
C GLN A 112 -33.42 -1.33 30.03
N ALA A 113 -32.74 -0.30 30.52
CA ALA A 113 -33.10 0.42 31.74
C ALA A 113 -34.25 1.44 31.53
N GLN A 114 -34.95 1.37 30.39
CA GLN A 114 -36.10 2.20 30.01
C GLN A 114 -35.78 3.68 29.80
N PHE A 115 -34.52 4.02 29.53
CA PHE A 115 -34.15 5.35 29.05
C PHE A 115 -34.24 5.41 27.52
N ALA A 116 -34.39 6.60 26.97
CA ALA A 116 -34.31 6.87 25.54
C ALA A 116 -32.96 7.52 25.21
N VAL A 117 -32.24 6.93 24.26
CA VAL A 117 -30.97 7.47 23.75
C VAL A 117 -31.22 8.15 22.40
N ALA A 118 -30.99 9.46 22.34
CA ALA A 118 -31.18 10.26 21.13
C ALA A 118 -30.00 10.15 20.16
N GLN A 119 -30.14 10.78 18.99
CA GLN A 119 -29.14 10.74 17.93
C GLN A 119 -27.80 11.36 18.33
N ASP A 120 -27.84 12.35 19.23
CA ASP A 120 -26.68 13.01 19.82
C ASP A 120 -26.12 12.27 21.05
N LEU A 121 -26.59 11.04 21.30
CA LEU A 121 -26.22 10.19 22.44
C LEU A 121 -26.64 10.75 23.81
N SER A 122 -27.50 11.78 23.83
CA SER A 122 -28.12 12.23 25.07
C SER A 122 -29.12 11.18 25.59
N VAL A 123 -29.13 10.99 26.91
CA VAL A 123 -29.98 10.02 27.59
C VAL A 123 -31.08 10.75 28.33
N THR A 124 -32.33 10.40 28.04
CA THR A 124 -33.53 10.98 28.65
C THR A 124 -34.42 9.90 29.23
N ASP A 125 -35.18 10.22 30.29
CA ASP A 125 -36.17 9.31 30.86
C ASP A 125 -37.57 9.69 30.34
N PRO A 126 -38.15 8.95 29.38
CA PRO A 126 -39.50 9.24 28.90
C PRO A 126 -40.60 8.83 29.89
N THR A 127 -40.27 8.07 30.92
CA THR A 127 -41.23 7.47 31.87
C THR A 127 -41.46 8.33 33.12
N MET A 128 -40.57 9.28 33.40
CA MET A 128 -40.62 10.12 34.61
C MET A 128 -40.75 11.61 34.31
N THR A 129 -41.40 12.32 35.23
CA THR A 129 -41.43 13.78 35.25
C THR A 129 -40.91 14.30 36.59
N VAL A 130 -40.47 15.57 36.64
CA VAL A 130 -39.90 16.21 37.84
C VAL A 130 -40.83 16.18 39.06
N LEU A 131 -42.13 16.00 38.85
CA LEU A 131 -43.15 15.97 39.90
C LEU A 131 -43.27 14.61 40.59
N MET A 132 -42.70 13.54 40.02
CA MET A 132 -42.82 12.18 40.53
C MET A 132 -41.75 11.87 41.59
N ARG A 133 -42.11 11.11 42.63
CA ARG A 133 -41.13 10.63 43.62
C ARG A 133 -40.11 9.72 42.95
N GLY A 134 -38.83 9.94 43.23
CA GLY A 134 -37.73 9.16 42.64
C GLY A 134 -37.11 9.77 41.37
N TRP A 135 -37.67 10.87 40.84
CA TRP A 135 -37.15 11.54 39.64
C TRP A 135 -35.67 11.88 39.73
N GLN A 136 -35.21 12.38 40.89
CA GLN A 136 -33.79 12.73 41.09
C GLN A 136 -32.86 11.52 40.92
N ALA A 137 -33.25 10.34 41.42
CA ALA A 137 -32.44 9.12 41.29
C ALA A 137 -32.36 8.67 39.83
N ARG A 138 -33.48 8.72 39.10
CA ARG A 138 -33.53 8.40 37.66
C ARG A 138 -32.77 9.43 36.82
N GLN A 139 -32.80 10.70 37.19
CA GLN A 139 -32.00 11.74 36.57
C GLN A 139 -30.49 11.50 36.76
N THR A 140 -30.06 11.10 37.95
CA THR A 140 -28.66 10.70 38.20
C THR A 140 -28.27 9.46 37.38
N GLN A 141 -29.16 8.47 37.28
CA GLN A 141 -28.92 7.27 36.47
C GLN A 141 -28.80 7.60 34.97
N ALA A 142 -29.66 8.48 34.43
CA ALA A 142 -29.55 8.96 33.05
C ALA A 142 -28.20 9.66 32.80
N GLN A 143 -27.73 10.47 33.75
CA GLN A 143 -26.42 11.13 33.66
C GLN A 143 -25.27 10.12 33.67
N GLN A 144 -25.36 9.05 34.46
CA GLN A 144 -24.36 7.97 34.47
C GLN A 144 -24.30 7.25 33.12
N PHE A 145 -25.44 6.86 32.55
CA PHE A 145 -25.48 6.26 31.21
C PHE A 145 -24.96 7.21 30.14
N SER A 146 -25.32 8.49 30.19
CA SER A 146 -24.82 9.49 29.22
C SER A 146 -23.30 9.66 29.30
N ALA A 147 -22.73 9.67 30.51
CA ALA A 147 -21.28 9.73 30.70
C ALA A 147 -20.58 8.48 30.18
N GLU A 148 -21.15 7.30 30.41
CA GLU A 148 -20.62 6.02 29.94
C GLU A 148 -20.64 5.92 28.40
N ILE A 149 -21.79 6.22 27.77
CA ILE A 149 -21.93 6.22 26.31
C ILE A 149 -20.93 7.20 25.68
N SER A 150 -20.83 8.41 26.24
CA SER A 150 -19.85 9.42 25.79
C SER A 150 -18.41 8.91 25.88
N SER A 151 -18.04 8.29 27.00
CA SER A 151 -16.70 7.74 27.21
C SER A 151 -16.34 6.65 26.19
N ARG A 152 -17.25 5.71 25.94
CA ARG A 152 -17.05 4.60 24.99
C ARG A 152 -16.98 5.11 23.54
N THR A 153 -17.80 6.10 23.22
CA THR A 153 -17.79 6.76 21.91
C THR A 153 -16.49 7.54 21.66
N HIS A 154 -15.97 8.25 22.68
CA HIS A 154 -14.66 8.88 22.60
C HIS A 154 -13.53 7.87 22.44
N THR A 155 -13.64 6.71 23.11
CA THR A 155 -12.67 5.62 22.97
C THR A 155 -12.65 5.08 21.54
N LEU A 156 -13.82 4.87 20.92
CA LEU A 156 -13.95 4.46 19.53
C LEU A 156 -13.25 5.45 18.58
N ALA A 157 -13.53 6.75 18.70
CA ALA A 157 -12.91 7.78 17.87
C ALA A 157 -11.39 7.88 18.09
N ALA A 158 -10.93 7.70 19.34
CA ALA A 158 -9.50 7.73 19.66
C ALA A 158 -8.75 6.53 19.05
N ILE A 159 -9.34 5.34 19.11
CA ILE A 159 -8.78 4.12 18.48
C ILE A 159 -8.68 4.30 16.97
N ASP A 160 -9.74 4.80 16.32
CA ASP A 160 -9.76 5.08 14.88
C ASP A 160 -8.60 5.99 14.47
N LYS A 161 -8.43 7.10 15.19
CA LYS A 161 -7.36 8.05 14.95
C LYS A 161 -5.97 7.42 15.14
N ASP A 162 -5.77 6.67 16.21
CA ASP A 162 -4.49 5.99 16.47
C ASP A 162 -4.14 4.99 15.36
N ILE A 163 -5.12 4.24 14.85
CA ILE A 163 -4.94 3.33 13.72
C ILE A 163 -4.55 4.10 12.46
N ALA A 164 -5.26 5.20 12.15
CA ALA A 164 -4.96 6.04 10.99
C ALA A 164 -3.54 6.62 11.06
N ASP A 165 -3.10 7.07 12.24
CA ASP A 165 -1.75 7.60 12.47
C ASP A 165 -0.69 6.49 12.30
N LYS A 166 -0.93 5.28 12.83
CA LYS A 166 -0.05 4.11 12.66
C LYS A 166 0.11 3.70 11.21
N ILE A 167 -1.00 3.61 10.46
CA ILE A 167 -0.99 3.29 9.03
C ILE A 167 -0.21 4.37 8.26
N THR A 168 -0.49 5.64 8.54
CA THR A 168 0.19 6.77 7.88
C THR A 168 1.69 6.72 8.12
N ALA A 169 2.11 6.46 9.35
CA ALA A 169 3.53 6.32 9.70
C ALA A 169 4.17 5.13 8.97
N ALA A 170 3.50 3.97 8.96
CA ALA A 170 4.00 2.76 8.30
C ALA A 170 4.19 2.92 6.79
N LEU A 171 3.38 3.75 6.13
CA LEU A 171 3.47 4.03 4.69
C LEU A 171 4.52 5.09 4.32
N THR A 172 5.22 5.68 5.29
CA THR A 172 6.28 6.68 5.03
C THR A 172 7.36 6.18 4.06
N PRO A 173 7.93 4.96 4.23
CA PRO A 173 8.97 4.46 3.33
C PRO A 173 8.50 4.26 1.89
N VAL A 174 7.20 4.01 1.70
CA VAL A 174 6.59 3.90 0.36
C VAL A 174 6.50 5.27 -0.30
N ARG A 175 6.16 6.32 0.46
CA ARG A 175 6.09 7.70 -0.03
C ARG A 175 7.45 8.28 -0.37
N GLU A 176 8.48 7.85 0.37
CA GLU A 176 9.87 8.27 0.21
C GLU A 176 10.64 7.39 -0.78
N LEU A 177 10.02 6.35 -1.34
CA LEU A 177 10.67 5.44 -2.28
C LEU A 177 11.11 6.22 -3.52
N GLN A 178 12.43 6.23 -3.73
CA GLN A 178 13.07 6.84 -4.88
C GLN A 178 14.14 5.89 -5.40
N PHE A 179 14.29 5.87 -6.72
CA PHE A 179 15.34 5.13 -7.41
C PHE A 179 16.33 6.15 -7.95
N GLU A 180 17.60 5.97 -7.61
CA GLU A 180 18.66 6.85 -8.09
C GLU A 180 18.89 6.56 -9.58
N GLU A 181 18.48 7.47 -10.46
CA GLU A 181 18.93 7.47 -11.84
C GLU A 181 20.32 8.08 -11.91
N SER A 182 21.36 7.26 -11.81
CA SER A 182 22.71 7.73 -12.11
C SER A 182 22.75 8.23 -13.57
N THR A 183 22.70 9.55 -13.77
CA THR A 183 22.99 10.22 -15.05
C THR A 183 24.46 10.14 -15.45
N ASP A 184 25.26 9.33 -14.75
CA ASP A 184 26.58 8.93 -15.21
C ASP A 184 26.48 7.96 -16.39
N ALA A 185 26.08 8.54 -17.53
CA ALA A 185 26.56 8.16 -18.84
C ALA A 185 28.11 8.27 -18.95
N ALA A 186 28.80 8.67 -17.88
CA ALA A 186 30.25 8.84 -17.77
C ALA A 186 31.00 7.52 -17.53
N ALA A 187 30.67 6.46 -18.27
CA ALA A 187 31.63 5.42 -18.65
C ALA A 187 31.11 4.54 -19.79
N VAL A 188 30.27 5.06 -20.69
CA VAL A 188 30.20 4.45 -22.02
C VAL A 188 31.49 4.86 -22.71
N PRO A 189 32.50 3.98 -22.89
CA PRO A 189 33.71 4.33 -23.63
C PRO A 189 33.29 4.92 -24.98
N ALA A 190 34.03 5.91 -25.47
CA ALA A 190 33.70 6.57 -26.74
C ALA A 190 33.50 5.58 -27.90
N SER A 191 34.06 4.38 -27.81
CA SER A 191 33.85 3.25 -28.73
C SER A 191 32.42 2.70 -28.79
N LEU A 192 31.61 2.89 -27.74
CA LEU A 192 30.18 2.52 -27.71
C LEU A 192 29.26 3.70 -28.05
N ARG A 193 29.79 4.93 -28.09
CA ARG A 193 29.09 6.13 -28.60
C ARG A 193 29.35 6.36 -30.09
N SER A 194 30.46 5.84 -30.61
CA SER A 194 30.64 5.70 -32.05
C SER A 194 29.75 4.56 -32.53
N ILE A 195 28.71 4.89 -33.30
CA ILE A 195 28.04 3.92 -34.15
C ILE A 195 29.14 3.28 -34.99
N PRO A 196 29.41 1.96 -34.87
CA PRO A 196 30.33 1.30 -35.78
C PRO A 196 29.83 1.56 -37.21
N PRO A 197 30.72 1.79 -38.19
CA PRO A 197 30.29 2.08 -39.57
C PRO A 197 29.44 0.94 -40.17
N THR A 198 29.53 -0.26 -39.58
CA THR A 198 28.75 -1.45 -39.89
C THR A 198 27.69 -1.70 -38.80
N GLY A 199 26.49 -2.14 -39.19
CA GLY A 199 25.35 -2.34 -38.27
C GLY A 199 25.48 -3.58 -37.38
N ILE A 200 24.94 -3.56 -36.16
CA ILE A 200 24.97 -4.73 -35.26
C ILE A 200 23.92 -5.73 -35.74
N VAL A 201 24.34 -6.98 -36.01
CA VAL A 201 23.43 -8.08 -36.39
C VAL A 201 23.21 -9.05 -35.24
N TRP A 202 21.94 -9.36 -34.96
CA TRP A 202 21.55 -10.44 -34.03
C TRP A 202 20.45 -11.31 -34.63
N CYS A 203 20.60 -12.62 -34.49
CA CYS A 203 19.72 -13.61 -35.08
C CYS A 203 19.00 -14.42 -34.00
N ARG A 204 17.80 -14.89 -34.33
CA ARG A 204 17.01 -15.80 -33.49
C ARG A 204 16.49 -16.96 -34.33
N ASP A 205 16.45 -18.17 -33.77
CA ASP A 205 15.92 -19.35 -34.46
C ASP A 205 14.50 -19.11 -35.01
N HIS A 206 14.26 -19.57 -36.25
CA HIS A 206 12.97 -19.48 -36.90
C HIS A 206 12.24 -20.84 -36.89
N PRO A 207 10.92 -20.89 -36.60
CA PRO A 207 10.18 -22.14 -36.45
C PRO A 207 10.17 -23.04 -37.69
N THR A 208 10.41 -22.49 -38.87
CA THR A 208 10.45 -23.23 -40.15
C THR A 208 11.87 -23.64 -40.55
N GLY A 209 12.84 -23.54 -39.64
CA GLY A 209 14.26 -23.72 -39.91
C GLY A 209 14.97 -22.43 -40.33
N GLY A 210 16.28 -22.37 -40.07
CA GLY A 210 17.10 -21.16 -40.25
C GLY A 210 16.90 -20.13 -39.13
N TYR A 211 17.38 -18.91 -39.38
CA TYR A 211 17.38 -17.80 -38.42
C TYR A 211 16.66 -16.58 -38.98
N MET A 212 16.01 -15.81 -38.12
CA MET A 212 15.57 -14.45 -38.41
C MET A 212 16.52 -13.45 -37.77
N CYS A 213 17.25 -12.72 -38.61
CA CYS A 213 18.24 -11.75 -38.20
C CYS A 213 17.66 -10.34 -38.22
N ARG A 214 18.16 -9.52 -37.29
CA ARG A 214 17.88 -8.09 -37.19
C ARG A 214 19.19 -7.35 -37.25
N GLU A 215 19.25 -6.32 -38.07
CA GLU A 215 20.41 -5.44 -38.20
C GLU A 215 20.01 -4.03 -37.76
N LEU A 216 20.75 -3.46 -36.81
CA LEU A 216 20.64 -2.05 -36.45
C LEU A 216 21.50 -1.23 -37.44
N LEU A 217 20.84 -0.52 -38.35
CA LEU A 217 21.50 0.31 -39.35
C LEU A 217 22.07 1.59 -38.73
N PRO A 218 23.09 2.22 -39.35
CA PRO A 218 23.69 3.45 -38.83
C PRO A 218 22.74 4.63 -38.65
N ASN A 219 21.60 4.63 -39.35
CA ASN A 219 20.54 5.63 -39.25
C ASN A 219 19.54 5.36 -38.10
N GLY A 220 19.77 4.33 -37.28
CA GLY A 220 18.93 3.95 -36.15
C GLY A 220 17.70 3.10 -36.52
N THR A 221 17.56 2.69 -37.78
CA THR A 221 16.47 1.80 -38.21
C THR A 221 16.87 0.32 -38.10
N ILE A 222 15.88 -0.57 -38.02
CA ILE A 222 16.10 -2.01 -37.92
C ILE A 222 15.66 -2.67 -39.23
N SER A 223 16.59 -3.36 -39.89
CA SER A 223 16.30 -4.28 -40.99
C SER A 223 16.05 -5.68 -40.42
N ILE A 224 15.11 -6.43 -41.02
CA ILE A 224 14.77 -7.79 -40.60
C ILE A 224 14.85 -8.70 -41.83
N PHE A 225 15.63 -9.76 -41.76
CA PHE A 225 15.82 -10.69 -42.88
C PHE A 225 16.07 -12.13 -42.42
N PRO A 226 15.69 -13.14 -43.22
CA PRO A 226 16.01 -14.54 -42.95
C PRO A 226 17.45 -14.88 -43.34
N SER A 227 18.09 -15.76 -42.57
CA SER A 227 19.44 -16.29 -42.83
C SER A 227 19.48 -17.81 -42.64
N PRO A 228 20.19 -18.56 -43.49
CA PRO A 228 20.36 -20.00 -43.30
C PRO A 228 21.30 -20.36 -42.14
N THR A 229 22.16 -19.44 -41.69
CA THR A 229 23.12 -19.63 -40.59
C THR A 229 23.05 -18.49 -39.58
N ASP A 230 23.40 -18.74 -38.33
CA ASP A 230 23.54 -17.69 -37.33
C ASP A 230 24.73 -16.79 -37.69
N ILE A 231 24.45 -15.53 -37.99
CA ILE A 231 25.46 -14.50 -38.29
C ILE A 231 25.50 -13.44 -37.19
N SER A 232 24.99 -13.74 -35.99
CA SER A 232 25.05 -12.84 -34.84
C SER A 232 26.50 -12.43 -34.56
N GLY A 233 26.74 -11.13 -34.43
CA GLY A 233 28.07 -10.58 -34.22
C GLY A 233 28.98 -10.53 -35.46
N HIS A 234 28.49 -10.96 -36.63
CA HIS A 234 29.16 -10.72 -37.91
C HIS A 234 28.72 -9.38 -38.49
N TRP A 235 29.69 -8.59 -38.97
CA TRP A 235 29.43 -7.33 -39.66
C TRP A 235 29.35 -7.62 -41.16
N PRO A 236 28.25 -7.31 -41.85
CA PRO A 236 28.23 -7.40 -43.31
C PRO A 236 29.20 -6.37 -43.90
N ASP A 237 30.04 -6.81 -44.84
CA ASP A 237 30.94 -5.95 -45.63
C ASP A 237 30.18 -4.98 -46.53
#